data_AF-A0A3C0JS15-F1
#
_entry.id   AF-A0A3C0JS15-F1
#
_cell.length_a   1.000
_cell.length_b   1.000
_cell.length_c   1.000
_cell.angle_alpha   90.00
_cell.angle_beta   90.00
_cell.angle_gamma   90.00
#
_symmetry.space_group_name_H-M   'P 1'
#
loop_
_entity.id
_entity.type
_entity.pdbx_description
1 polymer ?
#
loop_
_entity_poly.entity_id
_entity_poly.type
_entity_poly.pdbx_seq_one_letter_code
_entity_poly.pdbx_strand_id
1 'polypeptide(L)' 'MVQTAMEQMGTGRPRPVEIEIPWDMLPGKGNTDLPEPEVFAKTSPDPTQIKQAAELLAKARRPVIWVGGGA' A
#
# COMPACT_ATOMS: atom_id res chain seq x y z
N MET A 1 2.82 -9.70 -14.55
CA MET A 1 3.36 -10.42 -13.37
C MET A 1 4.19 -9.51 -12.49
N VAL A 2 5.31 -8.94 -12.96
CA VAL A 2 6.15 -8.04 -12.13
C VAL A 2 5.41 -6.76 -11.70
N GLN A 3 4.65 -6.12 -12.58
CA GLN A 3 3.86 -4.92 -12.23
C GLN A 3 2.85 -5.21 -11.11
N THR A 4 2.11 -6.31 -11.21
CA THR A 4 1.17 -6.76 -10.17
C THR A 4 1.87 -7.05 -8.84
N ALA A 5 3.08 -7.62 -8.87
CA ALA A 5 3.86 -7.84 -7.65
C ALA A 5 4.28 -6.52 -6.99
N MET A 6 4.68 -5.50 -7.78
CA MET A 6 5.00 -4.17 -7.26
C MET A 6 3.78 -3.47 -6.69
N GLU A 7 2.62 -3.58 -7.34
CA GLU A 7 1.35 -3.08 -6.82
C GLU A 7 1.00 -3.72 -5.47
N GLN A 8 1.05 -5.05 -5.36
CA GLN A 8 0.75 -5.77 -4.12
C GLN A 8 1.72 -5.43 -2.98
N MET A 9 3.00 -5.21 -3.29
CA MET A 9 4.00 -4.81 -2.31
C MET A 9 3.79 -3.37 -1.81
N GLY A 10 3.35 -2.46 -2.69
CA GLY A 10 3.26 -1.02 -2.41
C GLY A 10 1.91 -0.54 -1.89
N THR A 11 0.83 -1.32 -2.02
CA THR A 11 -0.54 -0.87 -1.72
C THR A 11 -1.13 -1.49 -0.45
N GLY A 12 -2.22 -0.90 0.05
CA GLY A 12 -2.96 -1.38 1.21
C GLY A 12 -2.10 -1.40 2.48
N ARG A 13 -1.84 -2.60 3.01
CA ARG A 13 -0.87 -2.83 4.09
C ARG A 13 0.38 -3.45 3.46
N PRO A 14 1.46 -2.67 3.22
CA PRO A 14 2.65 -3.17 2.54
C PRO A 14 3.21 -4.42 3.22
N ARG A 15 3.47 -5.44 2.41
CA ARG A 15 4.11 -6.71 2.81
C ARG A 15 5.03 -7.21 1.70
N PRO A 16 6.06 -8.01 2.02
CA PRO A 16 6.92 -8.61 1.01
C PRO A 16 6.14 -9.46 0.00
N VAL A 17 6.61 -9.48 -1.24
CA VAL A 17 6.13 -10.34 -2.32
C VAL A 17 7.32 -11.14 -2.86
N GLU A 18 7.09 -12.40 -3.20
CA GLU A 18 8.05 -13.28 -3.86
C GLU A 18 7.68 -13.44 -5.33
N ILE A 19 8.67 -13.48 -6.21
CA ILE A 19 8.51 -13.84 -7.62
C ILE A 19 9.46 -15.01 -7.91
N GLU A 20 8.90 -16.16 -8.29
CA GLU A 20 9.67 -17.30 -8.75
C GLU A 20 9.84 -17.23 -10.28
N ILE A 21 11.07 -17.45 -10.76
CA ILE A 21 11.39 -17.49 -12.19
C ILE A 21 12.17 -18.77 -12.48
N PRO A 22 11.69 -19.65 -13.37
CA PRO A 22 12.43 -20.84 -13.78
C PRO A 22 13.80 -20.49 -14.38
N TRP A 23 14.82 -21.30 -14.08
CA TRP A 23 16.21 -21.01 -14.49
C TRP A 23 16.40 -20.97 -16.01
N ASP A 24 15.68 -21.81 -16.74
CA ASP A 24 15.69 -21.89 -18.20
C ASP A 24 15.02 -20.68 -18.87
N MET A 25 14.17 -19.94 -18.15
CA MET A 25 13.52 -18.72 -18.63
C MET A 25 14.42 -17.47 -18.49
N LEU A 26 15.32 -17.45 -17.50
CA LEU A 26 16.22 -16.31 -17.25
C LEU A 26 17.09 -15.87 -18.44
N PRO A 27 17.68 -16.76 -19.27
CA PRO A 27 18.47 -16.34 -20.43
C PRO A 27 17.63 -15.88 -21.64
N GLY A 28 16.30 -16.02 -21.56
CA GLY A 28 15.38 -15.64 -22.63
C GLY A 28 15.49 -14.16 -23.01
N LYS A 29 15.35 -13.86 -24.30
CA LYS A 29 15.30 -12.49 -24.83
C LYS A 29 13.96 -12.25 -25.51
N GLY A 30 13.42 -11.06 -25.33
CA GLY A 30 12.20 -10.63 -26.01
C GLY A 30 12.16 -9.11 -26.06
N ASN A 31 11.36 -8.57 -26.99
CA ASN A 31 11.04 -7.16 -26.97
C ASN A 31 10.09 -6.90 -25.79
N THR A 32 10.37 -5.84 -25.04
CA THR A 32 9.51 -5.41 -23.93
C THR A 32 9.53 -3.89 -23.87
N ASP A 33 8.35 -3.32 -23.63
CA ASP A 33 8.22 -1.92 -23.26
C ASP A 33 8.24 -1.86 -21.74
N LEU A 34 9.12 -1.03 -21.17
CA LEU A 34 9.19 -0.82 -19.73
C LEU A 34 8.16 0.27 -19.36
N PRO A 35 7.06 -0.06 -18.68
CA PRO A 35 6.10 0.95 -18.28
C PRO A 35 6.68 1.84 -17.18
N GLU A 36 6.19 3.09 -17.11
CA GLU A 36 6.47 3.94 -15.95
C GLU A 36 5.86 3.33 -14.68
N PRO A 37 6.50 3.51 -13.51
CA PRO A 37 5.94 3.06 -12.25
C PRO A 37 4.58 3.74 -11.99
N GLU A 38 3.56 2.91 -11.77
CA GLU A 38 2.23 3.41 -11.44
C GLU A 38 2.19 3.91 -9.99
N VAL A 39 1.58 5.09 -9.79
CA VAL A 39 1.39 5.67 -8.45
C VAL A 39 0.01 5.31 -7.94
N PHE A 40 -0.04 4.39 -6.99
CA PHE A 40 -1.29 4.00 -6.35
C PHE A 40 -1.63 4.95 -5.20
N ALA A 41 -2.78 5.63 -5.30
CA ALA A 41 -3.26 6.48 -4.23
C ALA A 41 -3.59 5.65 -2.97
N LYS A 42 -3.22 6.16 -1.79
CA LYS A 42 -3.66 5.58 -0.53
C LYS A 42 -5.18 5.70 -0.41
N THR A 43 -5.83 4.66 0.10
CA THR A 43 -7.27 4.69 0.38
C THR A 43 -7.56 5.76 1.44
N SER A 44 -8.43 6.72 1.10
CA SER A 44 -8.88 7.74 2.04
C SER A 44 -9.91 7.15 3.02
N PRO A 45 -9.88 7.55 4.30
CA PRO A 45 -10.91 7.18 5.26
C PRO A 45 -12.25 7.84 4.93
N ASP A 46 -13.34 7.21 5.36
CA ASP A 46 -14.70 7.75 5.26
C ASP A 46 -14.82 9.07 6.06
N PRO A 47 -15.18 10.20 5.42
CA PRO A 47 -15.33 11.49 6.09
C PRO A 47 -16.27 11.48 7.29
N THR A 48 -17.32 10.64 7.25
CA THR A 48 -18.27 10.52 8.36
C THR A 48 -17.61 9.91 9.59
N GLN A 49 -16.79 8.87 9.40
CA GLN A 49 -16.05 8.23 10.49
C GLN A 49 -14.98 9.16 11.07
N ILE A 50 -14.32 9.96 10.23
CA ILE A 50 -13.37 10.99 10.70
C ILE A 50 -14.09 12.00 11.61
N LYS A 51 -15.25 12.51 11.19
CA LYS A 51 -16.03 13.45 11.98
C LYS A 51 -16.44 12.86 13.34
N GLN A 52 -16.92 11.62 13.36
CA GLN A 52 -17.29 10.93 14.59
C GLN A 52 -16.09 10.74 15.53
N ALA A 53 -14.93 10.32 15.01
CA ALA A 53 -13.70 10.19 15.80
C ALA A 53 -13.26 11.55 16.38
N ALA A 54 -13.34 12.62 15.61
CA ALA A 54 -13.01 13.98 16.07
C ALA A 54 -13.95 14.45 17.20
N GLU A 55 -15.26 14.20 17.09
CA GLU A 55 -16.23 14.53 18.14
C GLU A 55 -15.98 13.74 19.44
N LEU A 56 -15.62 12.45 19.34
CA LEU A 56 -15.26 11.64 20.50
C LEU A 56 -14.01 12.16 21.20
N LEU A 57 -12.97 12.49 20.42
CA LEU A 57 -11.72 13.07 20.95
C LEU A 57 -11.98 14.42 21.62
N ALA A 58 -12.81 15.28 21.03
CA ALA A 58 -13.13 16.60 21.58
C ALA A 58 -13.87 16.53 22.93
N LYS A 59 -14.66 15.48 23.18
CA LYS A 59 -15.42 15.27 24.43
C LYS A 59 -14.61 14.52 25.51
N ALA A 60 -13.46 13.95 25.15
CA ALA A 60 -12.66 13.15 26.07
C ALA A 60 -11.96 14.02 27.12
N ARG A 61 -11.95 13.58 28.38
CA ARG A 61 -11.27 14.31 29.48
C ARG A 61 -9.75 14.15 29.47
N ARG A 62 -9.25 12.98 29.06
CA ARG A 62 -7.81 12.62 29.04
C ARG A 62 -7.51 11.75 27.80
N PRO A 63 -7.67 12.27 26.57
CA PRO A 63 -7.42 11.50 25.36
C PRO A 63 -5.93 11.19 25.20
N VAL A 64 -5.63 10.05 24.56
CA VAL A 64 -4.28 9.66 24.12
C VAL A 64 -4.36 9.27 22.65
N ILE A 65 -3.42 9.78 21.84
CA ILE A 65 -3.21 9.33 20.47
C ILE A 65 -1.95 8.48 20.48
N TRP A 66 -2.10 7.18 20.22
CA TRP A 66 -0.98 6.26 20.08
C TRP A 66 -0.69 6.02 18.60
N VAL A 67 0.45 6.50 18.14
CA VAL A 67 0.81 6.52 16.72
C VAL A 67 1.89 5.47 16.45
N GLY A 68 1.63 4.55 15.52
CA GLY A 68 2.58 3.54 15.06
C GLY A 68 3.24 3.92 13.72
N GLY A 69 4.17 3.09 13.24
CA GLY A 69 4.96 3.37 12.02
C GLY A 69 4.20 3.40 10.68
N GLY A 70 2.88 3.26 10.69
CA GLY A 70 2.02 3.36 9.50
C GLY A 70 1.21 4.65 9.40
N ALA A 71 1.39 5.58 10.35
CA ALA A 71 0.75 6.89 10.33
C ALA A 71 1.43 7.89 9.38
#